data_AF-A0A1H8KY41-F1
#
_entry.id   AF-A0A1H8KY41-F1
#
_cell.length_a   1.000
_cell.length_b   1.000
_cell.length_c   1.000
_cell.angle_alpha   90.00
_cell.angle_beta   90.00
_cell.angle_gamma   90.00
#
_symmetry.space_group_name_H-M   'P 1'
#
loop_
_entity.id
_entity.type
_entity.pdbx_description
1 polymer ?
#
loop_
_entity_poly.entity_id
_entity_poly.type
_entity_poly.pdbx_seq_one_letter_code
_entity_poly.pdbx_strand_id
1 'polypeptide(L)'
;MILFLLSLLGVAVFWTSPDAMLLALVSAVASGVLLLLAWRNPKARAKPDRPRDWVVIDGSNVMYWKDGTPQIATVQAVARAVEAAGLTPAVVFDANAGYLLEDRYLHDHALAQRLGVAEARVLVVPKGVQADPYILKTAREVGGRVVSNDRFRDWAADYPEVGLGGHVIAGGYRDGAVWLNLPAA
;
A
#
# COMPACT_ATOMS: atom_id res chain seq x y z
N MET A 1 15.48 -15.70 18.11
CA MET A 1 16.09 -17.04 18.28
C MET A 1 17.56 -16.92 18.66
N ILE A 2 18.39 -16.24 17.86
CA ILE A 2 19.83 -16.02 18.17
C ILE A 2 20.04 -15.36 19.55
N LEU A 3 19.28 -14.30 19.87
CA LEU A 3 19.34 -13.63 21.18
C LEU A 3 18.99 -14.55 22.36
N PHE A 4 18.01 -15.45 22.18
CA PHE A 4 17.60 -16.41 23.21
C PHE A 4 18.70 -17.44 23.49
N LEU A 5 19.34 -17.96 22.44
CA LEU A 5 20.45 -18.90 22.55
C LEU A 5 21.68 -18.25 23.21
N LEU A 6 22.00 -17.00 22.85
CA LEU A 6 23.07 -16.23 23.50
C LEU A 6 22.81 -15.98 24.98
N SER A 7 21.54 -15.74 25.35
CA SER A 7 21.16 -15.50 26.75
C SER A 7 21.27 -16.76 27.60
N LEU A 8 20.84 -17.92 27.06
CA LEU A 8 21.02 -19.23 27.70
C LEU A 8 22.49 -19.60 27.88
N LEU A 9 23.32 -19.32 26.88
CA LEU A 9 24.77 -19.53 26.96
C LEU A 9 25.41 -18.64 28.03
N GLY A 10 24.96 -17.39 28.15
CA GLY A 10 25.40 -16.45 29.18
C GLY A 10 25.11 -16.94 30.59
N VAL A 11 23.94 -17.53 30.85
CA VAL A 11 23.60 -18.13 32.16
C VAL A 11 24.55 -19.27 32.54
N ALA A 12 24.96 -20.09 31.58
CA ALA A 12 25.90 -21.19 31.82
C ALA A 12 27.35 -20.72 32.04
N VAL A 13 27.78 -19.69 31.30
CA VAL A 13 29.15 -19.16 31.36
C VAL A 13 29.38 -18.28 32.60
N PHE A 14 28.38 -17.53 33.04
CA PHE A 14 28.51 -16.58 34.16
C PHE A 14 27.98 -17.12 35.50
N TRP A 15 27.95 -18.44 35.71
CA TRP A 15 27.46 -19.09 36.94
C TRP A 15 28.18 -18.61 38.22
N THR A 16 29.41 -18.11 38.11
CA THR A 16 30.22 -17.61 39.24
C THR A 16 30.06 -16.12 39.50
N SER A 17 29.30 -15.39 38.67
CA SER A 17 29.13 -13.93 38.76
C SER A 17 27.64 -13.58 38.90
N PRO A 18 27.16 -13.30 40.13
CA PRO A 18 25.73 -13.14 40.41
C PRO A 18 25.03 -12.09 39.56
N ASP A 19 25.69 -10.95 39.31
CA ASP A 19 25.10 -9.82 38.57
C ASP A 19 24.97 -10.11 37.07
N ALA A 20 25.99 -10.75 36.49
CA ALA A 20 25.98 -11.17 35.09
C ALA A 20 24.99 -12.31 34.85
N MET A 21 24.83 -13.21 35.82
CA MET A 21 23.83 -14.28 35.80
C MET A 21 22.41 -13.71 35.84
N LEU A 22 22.15 -12.70 36.68
CA LEU A 22 20.86 -12.03 36.77
C LEU A 22 20.48 -11.34 35.45
N LEU A 23 21.43 -10.62 34.84
CA LEU A 23 21.21 -9.95 33.56
C LEU A 23 20.95 -10.95 32.41
N ALA A 24 21.71 -12.05 32.36
CA ALA A 24 21.51 -13.12 31.39
C ALA A 24 20.15 -13.81 31.57
N LEU A 25 19.71 -14.03 32.80
CA LEU A 25 18.41 -14.62 33.12
C LEU A 25 17.26 -13.71 32.69
N VAL A 26 17.30 -12.41 33.01
CA VAL A 26 16.26 -11.45 32.60
C VAL A 26 16.18 -11.34 31.08
N SER A 27 17.33 -11.34 30.41
CA SER A 27 17.40 -11.31 28.93
C SER A 27 16.83 -12.57 28.29
N ALA A 28 17.10 -13.74 28.89
CA ALA A 28 16.55 -15.03 28.43
C ALA A 28 15.03 -15.08 28.57
N VAL A 29 14.49 -14.64 29.71
CA VAL A 29 13.05 -14.57 29.96
C VAL A 29 12.39 -13.59 28.99
N ALA A 30 12.92 -12.37 28.85
CA ALA A 30 12.37 -11.37 27.93
C ALA A 30 12.38 -11.86 26.47
N SER A 31 13.48 -12.44 26.01
CA SER A 31 13.62 -13.02 24.68
C SER A 31 12.67 -14.22 24.47
N GLY A 32 12.50 -15.06 25.49
CA GLY A 32 11.54 -16.17 25.49
C GLY A 32 10.09 -15.70 25.39
N VAL A 33 9.70 -14.67 26.15
CA VAL A 33 8.37 -14.05 26.09
C VAL A 33 8.13 -13.44 24.70
N LEU A 34 9.09 -12.70 24.15
CA LEU A 34 8.99 -12.14 22.80
C LEU A 34 8.85 -13.23 21.73
N LEU A 35 9.59 -14.34 21.87
CA LEU A 35 9.45 -15.49 20.97
C LEU A 35 8.08 -16.16 21.08
N LEU A 36 7.54 -16.31 22.30
CA LEU A 36 6.21 -16.85 22.55
C LEU A 36 5.12 -15.95 21.97
N LEU A 37 5.23 -14.64 22.17
CA LEU A 37 4.30 -13.65 21.60
C LEU A 37 4.37 -13.63 20.07
N ALA A 38 5.57 -13.69 19.50
CA ALA A 38 5.77 -13.78 18.05
C ALA A 38 5.25 -15.10 17.46
N TRP A 39 5.31 -16.20 18.22
CA TRP A 39 4.78 -17.49 17.80
C TRP A 39 3.24 -17.55 17.91
N ARG A 40 2.66 -16.88 18.92
CA ARG A 40 1.21 -16.74 19.11
C ARG A 40 0.56 -15.73 18.17
N ASN A 41 1.34 -14.83 17.56
CA ASN A 41 0.84 -13.84 16.62
C ASN A 41 1.25 -14.20 15.17
N PRO A 42 0.50 -15.08 14.48
CA PRO A 42 0.80 -15.49 13.11
C PRO A 42 0.82 -14.32 12.10
N LYS A 43 0.21 -13.18 12.46
CA LYS A 43 0.25 -11.95 11.65
C LYS A 43 1.64 -11.31 11.59
N ALA A 44 2.51 -11.52 12.58
CA ALA A 44 3.86 -10.97 12.61
C ALA A 44 4.88 -11.81 11.81
N ARG A 45 4.54 -13.08 11.54
CA ARG A 45 5.37 -14.02 10.76
C ARG A 45 4.87 -14.24 9.33
N ALA A 46 3.71 -13.69 8.98
CA ALA A 46 3.23 -13.72 7.61
C ALA A 46 4.11 -12.81 6.73
N LYS A 47 5.15 -13.39 6.12
CA LYS A 47 5.59 -12.93 4.80
C LYS A 47 4.33 -12.89 3.92
N PRO A 48 4.04 -11.81 3.18
CA PRO A 48 2.88 -11.80 2.31
C PRO A 48 3.15 -12.82 1.19
N ASP A 49 2.60 -14.03 1.34
CA ASP A 49 2.85 -15.18 0.48
C ASP A 49 2.02 -15.15 -0.82
N ARG A 50 1.43 -14.00 -1.14
CA ARG A 50 0.89 -13.63 -2.44
C ARG A 50 1.13 -12.11 -2.61
N PRO A 51 1.54 -11.61 -3.80
CA PRO A 51 1.25 -10.23 -4.14
C PRO A 51 -0.24 -10.08 -3.95
N ARG A 52 -0.65 -9.29 -2.95
CA ARG A 52 -2.08 -9.14 -2.69
C ARG A 52 -2.65 -8.50 -3.95
N ASP A 53 -3.83 -8.95 -4.37
CA ASP A 53 -4.49 -8.58 -5.63
C ASP A 53 -4.84 -7.08 -5.74
N TRP A 54 -4.25 -6.21 -4.93
CA TRP A 54 -4.57 -4.80 -4.84
C TRP A 54 -3.92 -3.98 -5.95
N VAL A 55 -4.70 -3.04 -6.44
CA VAL A 55 -4.25 -2.02 -7.39
C VAL A 55 -4.72 -0.67 -6.86
N VAL A 56 -3.76 0.20 -6.59
CA VAL A 56 -3.98 1.58 -6.20
C VAL A 56 -4.11 2.43 -7.46
N ILE A 57 -5.27 3.02 -7.65
CA ILE A 57 -5.61 3.86 -8.79
C ILE A 57 -5.34 5.31 -8.39
N ASP A 58 -4.51 5.98 -9.17
CA ASP A 58 -4.33 7.42 -9.10
C ASP A 58 -5.56 8.11 -9.72
N GLY A 59 -6.53 8.45 -8.87
CA GLY A 59 -7.81 8.98 -9.31
C GLY A 59 -7.69 10.34 -9.98
N SER A 60 -6.74 11.17 -9.55
CA SER A 60 -6.51 12.51 -10.10
C SER A 60 -5.81 12.47 -11.46
N ASN A 61 -5.01 11.44 -11.74
CA ASN A 61 -4.50 11.17 -13.08
C ASN A 61 -5.58 10.54 -13.98
N VAL A 62 -6.25 9.50 -13.48
CA VAL A 62 -7.18 8.67 -14.26
C VAL A 62 -8.43 9.43 -14.68
N MET A 63 -8.91 10.39 -13.88
CA MET A 63 -10.14 11.13 -14.21
C MET A 63 -10.06 11.86 -15.56
N TYR A 64 -8.86 12.15 -16.06
CA TYR A 64 -8.61 12.83 -17.33
C TYR A 64 -8.46 11.92 -18.56
N TRP A 65 -8.42 10.59 -18.40
CA TRP A 65 -8.00 9.68 -19.48
C TRP A 65 -8.90 9.63 -20.71
N LYS A 66 -10.17 10.03 -20.59
CA LYS A 66 -11.15 9.89 -21.68
C LYS A 66 -10.99 10.93 -22.78
N ASP A 67 -10.95 12.20 -22.40
CA ASP A 67 -10.93 13.34 -23.32
C ASP A 67 -10.17 14.55 -22.75
N GLY A 68 -9.37 14.34 -21.69
CA GLY A 68 -8.65 15.42 -21.02
C GLY A 68 -9.51 16.29 -20.11
N THR A 69 -10.78 15.92 -19.87
CA THR A 69 -11.62 16.55 -18.85
C THR A 69 -11.80 15.63 -17.64
N PRO A 70 -11.89 16.19 -16.41
CA PRO A 70 -12.01 15.38 -15.21
C PRO A 70 -13.40 14.73 -15.14
N GLN A 71 -13.44 13.40 -15.17
CA GLN A 71 -14.67 12.63 -15.14
C GLN A 71 -14.58 11.47 -14.15
N ILE A 72 -15.46 11.46 -13.15
CA ILE A 72 -15.55 10.36 -12.18
C ILE A 72 -15.91 9.03 -12.85
N ALA A 73 -16.67 9.09 -13.96
CA ALA A 73 -17.03 7.93 -14.76
C ALA A 73 -15.82 7.21 -15.36
N THR A 74 -14.74 7.94 -15.66
CA THR A 74 -13.48 7.37 -16.13
C THR A 74 -12.81 6.56 -15.03
N VAL A 75 -12.76 7.10 -13.81
CA VAL A 75 -12.21 6.39 -12.64
C VAL A 75 -13.03 5.15 -12.30
N GLN A 76 -14.36 5.25 -12.34
CA GLN A 76 -15.26 4.11 -12.19
C GLN A 76 -14.99 3.00 -13.23
N ALA A 77 -14.77 3.38 -14.49
CA ALA A 77 -14.50 2.42 -15.56
C ALA A 77 -13.18 1.68 -15.33
N VAL A 78 -12.13 2.39 -14.85
CA VAL A 78 -10.86 1.77 -14.46
C VAL A 78 -11.03 0.86 -13.25
N ALA A 79 -11.75 1.29 -12.21
CA ALA A 79 -12.01 0.45 -11.03
C ALA A 79 -12.72 -0.86 -11.42
N ARG A 80 -13.74 -0.79 -12.29
CA ARG A 80 -14.41 -1.98 -12.82
C ARG A 80 -13.50 -2.86 -13.66
N ALA A 81 -12.61 -2.28 -14.47
CA ALA A 81 -11.65 -3.04 -15.27
C ALA A 81 -10.65 -3.79 -14.37
N VAL A 82 -10.21 -3.18 -13.27
CA VAL A 82 -9.39 -3.82 -12.24
C VAL A 82 -10.14 -4.97 -11.56
N GLU A 83 -11.39 -4.76 -11.15
CA GLU A 83 -12.23 -5.82 -10.56
C GLU A 83 -12.49 -6.97 -11.53
N ALA A 84 -12.77 -6.68 -12.80
CA ALA A 84 -12.96 -7.68 -13.85
C ALA A 84 -11.69 -8.52 -14.11
N ALA A 85 -10.51 -7.97 -13.83
CA ALA A 85 -9.25 -8.70 -13.86
C ALA A 85 -8.98 -9.54 -12.60
N GLY A 86 -9.93 -9.62 -11.66
CA GLY A 86 -9.80 -10.34 -10.39
C GLY A 86 -9.00 -9.59 -9.33
N LEU A 87 -8.75 -8.29 -9.54
CA LEU A 87 -7.95 -7.45 -8.66
C LEU A 87 -8.85 -6.57 -7.76
N THR A 88 -8.33 -6.14 -6.62
CA THR A 88 -9.03 -5.27 -5.67
C THR A 88 -8.62 -3.82 -5.89
N PRO A 89 -9.50 -2.93 -6.38
CA PRO A 89 -9.18 -1.52 -6.55
C PRO A 89 -9.18 -0.78 -5.21
N ALA A 90 -8.20 0.08 -5.02
CA ALA A 90 -8.22 1.20 -4.09
C ALA A 90 -7.97 2.48 -4.89
N VAL A 91 -8.60 3.60 -4.54
CA VAL A 91 -8.48 4.85 -5.28
C VAL A 91 -7.93 5.93 -4.36
N VAL A 92 -6.90 6.64 -4.81
CA VAL A 92 -6.33 7.79 -4.09
C VAL A 92 -6.52 9.02 -4.96
N PHE A 93 -7.04 10.09 -4.37
CA PHE A 93 -7.20 11.39 -5.01
C PHE A 93 -6.34 12.44 -4.34
N ASP A 94 -5.89 13.41 -5.12
CA ASP A 94 -5.39 14.66 -4.60
C ASP A 94 -6.50 15.49 -3.94
N ALA A 95 -6.12 16.52 -3.19
CA ALA A 95 -7.07 17.38 -2.49
C ALA A 95 -8.01 18.18 -3.42
N ASN A 96 -7.65 18.33 -4.71
CA ASN A 96 -8.38 19.14 -5.66
C ASN A 96 -9.42 18.35 -6.46
N ALA A 97 -9.35 17.02 -6.47
CA ALA A 97 -10.25 16.15 -7.25
C ALA A 97 -11.73 16.48 -7.04
N GLY A 98 -12.14 16.73 -5.79
CA GLY A 98 -13.53 17.12 -5.50
C GLY A 98 -13.97 18.36 -6.27
N TYR A 99 -13.15 19.42 -6.27
CA TYR A 99 -13.46 20.66 -6.99
C TYR A 99 -13.47 20.46 -8.50
N LEU A 100 -12.56 19.64 -9.02
CA LEU A 100 -12.48 19.35 -10.45
C LEU A 100 -13.67 18.52 -10.94
N LEU A 101 -14.28 17.70 -10.07
CA LEU A 101 -15.39 16.82 -10.41
C LEU A 101 -16.78 17.40 -10.14
N GLU A 102 -16.95 18.20 -9.09
CA GLU A 102 -18.26 18.72 -8.65
C GLU A 102 -18.26 20.21 -8.29
N ASP A 103 -17.22 20.97 -8.63
CA ASP A 103 -17.08 22.41 -8.30
C ASP A 103 -17.19 22.73 -6.79
N ARG A 104 -16.90 21.73 -5.95
CA ARG A 104 -16.89 21.85 -4.49
C ARG A 104 -15.93 20.85 -3.87
N TYR A 105 -15.49 21.12 -2.64
CA TYR A 105 -14.69 20.15 -1.92
C TYR A 105 -15.49 18.87 -1.61
N LEU A 106 -14.89 17.71 -1.84
CA LEU A 106 -15.47 16.40 -1.54
C LEU A 106 -14.48 15.59 -0.70
N HIS A 107 -15.00 15.00 0.37
CA HIS A 107 -14.28 14.04 1.21
C HIS A 107 -14.40 12.61 0.66
N ASP A 108 -13.57 11.71 1.19
CA ASP A 108 -13.47 10.28 0.85
C ASP A 108 -14.84 9.60 0.74
N HIS A 109 -15.72 9.83 1.73
CA HIS A 109 -17.07 9.29 1.76
C HIS A 109 -17.90 9.66 0.52
N ALA A 110 -17.87 10.92 0.10
CA ALA A 110 -18.66 11.39 -1.03
C ALA A 110 -18.12 10.83 -2.36
N LEU A 111 -16.80 10.79 -2.52
CA LEU A 111 -16.18 10.19 -3.70
C LEU A 111 -16.37 8.67 -3.74
N ALA A 112 -16.35 7.98 -2.60
CA ALA A 112 -16.64 6.56 -2.52
C ALA A 112 -18.06 6.22 -2.99
N GLN A 113 -19.07 6.98 -2.53
CA GLN A 113 -20.44 6.83 -3.00
C GLN A 113 -20.55 7.05 -4.51
N ARG A 114 -19.85 8.06 -5.05
CA ARG A 114 -19.81 8.31 -6.50
C ARG A 114 -19.11 7.18 -7.24
N LEU A 115 -18.01 6.65 -6.72
CA LEU A 115 -17.26 5.57 -7.36
C LEU A 115 -17.99 4.22 -7.33
N GLY A 116 -18.92 4.02 -6.39
CA GLY A 116 -19.51 2.71 -6.12
C GLY A 116 -18.50 1.74 -5.49
N VAL A 117 -17.45 2.27 -4.86
CA VAL A 117 -16.39 1.51 -4.19
C VAL A 117 -16.55 1.72 -2.68
N ALA A 118 -16.21 0.72 -1.87
CA ALA A 118 -16.24 0.84 -0.42
C ALA A 118 -15.38 2.02 0.06
N GLU A 119 -15.89 2.83 0.99
CA GLU A 119 -15.21 4.01 1.52
C GLU A 119 -13.81 3.73 2.03
N ALA A 120 -13.61 2.58 2.69
CA ALA A 120 -12.30 2.14 3.17
C ALA A 120 -11.24 1.91 2.07
N ARG A 121 -11.64 1.98 0.79
CA ARG A 121 -10.75 1.85 -0.38
C ARG A 121 -10.62 3.15 -1.15
N VAL A 122 -11.15 4.27 -0.63
CA VAL A 122 -11.00 5.60 -1.24
C VAL A 122 -10.30 6.51 -0.24
N LEU A 123 -9.29 7.23 -0.69
CA LEU A 123 -8.53 8.18 0.12
C LEU A 123 -8.41 9.51 -0.62
N VAL A 124 -8.74 10.62 0.03
CA VAL A 124 -8.42 11.96 -0.45
C VAL A 124 -7.28 12.52 0.39
N VAL A 125 -6.20 12.89 -0.28
CA VAL A 125 -5.01 13.44 0.37
C VAL A 125 -5.33 14.82 0.96
N PRO A 126 -4.78 15.17 2.15
CA PRO A 126 -5.00 16.49 2.75
C PRO A 126 -4.54 17.64 1.83
N LYS A 127 -5.21 18.79 1.95
CA LYS A 127 -4.86 19.99 1.18
C LYS A 127 -3.42 20.45 1.49
N GLY A 128 -2.69 20.83 0.44
CA GLY A 128 -1.30 21.30 0.54
C GLY A 128 -0.27 20.18 0.63
N VAL A 129 -0.70 18.93 0.46
CA VAL A 129 0.17 17.74 0.48
C VAL A 129 0.20 17.11 -0.91
N GLN A 130 1.36 16.63 -1.34
CA GLN A 130 1.51 15.94 -2.62
C GLN A 130 0.86 14.55 -2.56
N ALA A 131 0.17 14.15 -3.63
CA ALA A 131 -0.55 12.88 -3.67
C ALA A 131 0.37 11.68 -3.94
N ASP A 132 1.41 11.87 -4.74
CA ASP A 132 2.32 10.79 -5.16
C ASP A 132 2.87 9.96 -3.98
N PRO A 133 3.37 10.54 -2.88
CA PRO A 133 3.85 9.73 -1.75
C PRO A 133 2.74 8.90 -1.11
N TYR A 134 1.52 9.41 -1.09
CA TYR A 134 0.37 8.67 -0.54
C TYR A 134 -0.01 7.51 -1.45
N ILE A 135 -0.03 7.72 -2.77
CA ILE A 135 -0.28 6.66 -3.76
C ILE A 135 0.76 5.55 -3.60
N LEU A 136 2.05 5.90 -3.63
CA LEU A 136 3.16 4.95 -3.57
C LEU A 136 3.25 4.26 -2.20
N LYS A 137 3.07 5.00 -1.10
CA LYS A 137 3.01 4.44 0.25
C LYS A 137 1.85 3.46 0.39
N THR A 138 0.66 3.82 -0.08
CA THR A 138 -0.51 2.94 -0.02
C THR A 138 -0.24 1.66 -0.80
N ALA A 139 0.30 1.77 -2.02
CA ALA A 139 0.65 0.61 -2.85
C ALA A 139 1.67 -0.30 -2.16
N ARG A 140 2.70 0.27 -1.52
CA ARG A 140 3.67 -0.48 -0.73
C ARG A 140 3.03 -1.19 0.47
N GLU A 141 2.20 -0.50 1.25
CA GLU A 141 1.55 -1.04 2.44
C GLU A 141 0.61 -2.20 2.12
N VAL A 142 -0.12 -2.09 1.00
CA VAL A 142 -1.00 -3.16 0.52
C VAL A 142 -0.25 -4.22 -0.29
N GLY A 143 1.04 -4.02 -0.60
CA GLY A 143 1.82 -4.90 -1.49
C GLY A 143 1.23 -4.99 -2.90
N GLY A 144 0.60 -3.91 -3.36
CA GLY A 144 -0.11 -3.79 -4.62
C GLY A 144 0.68 -3.07 -5.71
N ARG A 145 0.01 -2.80 -6.82
CA ARG A 145 0.51 -2.06 -7.98
C ARG A 145 -0.19 -0.71 -8.09
N VAL A 146 0.34 0.20 -8.90
CA VAL A 146 -0.24 1.54 -9.13
C VAL A 146 -0.77 1.62 -10.55
N VAL A 147 -1.99 2.14 -10.74
CA VAL A 147 -2.49 2.56 -12.06
C VAL A 147 -2.36 4.07 -12.15
N SER A 148 -1.46 4.53 -13.01
CA SER A 148 -1.26 5.94 -13.36
C SER A 148 -0.43 6.01 -14.65
N ASN A 149 -0.57 7.11 -15.40
CA ASN A 149 0.34 7.42 -16.50
C ASN A 149 1.56 8.25 -16.06
N ASP A 150 1.60 8.65 -14.79
CA ASP A 150 2.76 9.31 -14.21
C ASP A 150 3.86 8.30 -13.85
N ARG A 151 5.11 8.70 -14.07
CA ARG A 151 6.27 7.82 -13.88
C ARG A 151 6.89 7.89 -12.49
N PHE A 152 6.42 8.80 -11.64
CA PHE A 152 6.90 9.01 -10.27
C PHE A 152 8.44 9.07 -10.13
N ARG A 153 9.14 9.66 -11.11
CA ARG A 153 10.62 9.63 -11.18
C ARG A 153 11.28 10.28 -9.97
N ASP A 154 10.69 11.35 -9.48
CA ASP A 154 11.21 12.11 -8.32
C ASP A 154 11.15 11.29 -7.03
N TRP A 155 10.31 10.26 -7.00
CA TRP A 155 10.09 9.38 -5.85
C TRP A 155 10.87 8.07 -5.94
N ALA A 156 11.61 7.81 -7.01
CA ALA A 156 12.31 6.53 -7.21
C ALA A 156 13.38 6.23 -6.14
N ALA A 157 13.92 7.25 -5.48
CA ALA A 157 14.85 7.08 -4.37
C ALA A 157 14.17 6.47 -3.14
N ASP A 158 12.96 6.94 -2.80
CA ASP A 158 12.19 6.48 -1.65
C ASP A 158 11.31 5.27 -1.98
N TYR A 159 10.97 5.12 -3.27
CA TYR A 159 10.09 4.09 -3.83
C TYR A 159 10.72 3.43 -5.07
N PRO A 160 11.79 2.62 -4.90
CA PRO A 160 12.45 1.95 -6.02
C PRO A 160 11.53 1.01 -6.80
N GLU A 161 10.40 0.58 -6.21
CA GLU A 161 9.39 -0.26 -6.85
C GLU A 161 8.82 0.37 -8.12
N VAL A 162 8.79 1.71 -8.24
CA VAL A 162 8.32 2.40 -9.46
C VAL A 162 9.17 2.10 -10.69
N GLY A 163 10.43 1.69 -10.50
CA GLY A 163 11.32 1.26 -11.57
C GLY A 163 11.12 -0.21 -11.97
N LEU A 164 10.37 -0.99 -11.19
CA LEU A 164 10.09 -2.38 -11.50
C LEU A 164 9.02 -2.48 -12.59
N GLY A 165 9.32 -3.24 -13.64
CA GLY A 165 8.35 -3.50 -14.71
C GLY A 165 7.04 -4.07 -14.16
N GLY A 166 5.92 -3.44 -14.53
CA GLY A 166 4.58 -3.86 -14.11
C GLY A 166 4.15 -3.39 -12.71
N HIS A 167 4.99 -2.65 -11.97
CA HIS A 167 4.55 -2.01 -10.72
C HIS A 167 3.64 -0.81 -11.00
N VAL A 168 4.02 0.04 -11.95
CA VAL A 168 3.17 1.10 -12.50
C VAL A 168 2.51 0.57 -13.79
N ILE A 169 1.20 0.40 -13.73
CA ILE A 169 0.33 -0.07 -14.79
C ILE A 169 -0.16 1.17 -15.57
N ALA A 170 0.40 1.35 -16.76
CA ALA A 170 -0.10 2.34 -17.69
C ALA A 170 -1.47 1.92 -18.27
N GLY A 171 -2.25 2.90 -18.69
CA GLY A 171 -3.54 2.64 -19.31
C GLY A 171 -4.07 3.87 -20.03
N GLY A 172 -5.32 3.77 -20.45
CA GLY A 172 -6.00 4.88 -21.09
C GLY A 172 -7.40 4.52 -21.53
N TYR A 173 -7.97 5.43 -22.30
CA TYR A 173 -9.28 5.27 -22.91
C TYR A 173 -9.12 5.22 -24.43
N ARG A 174 -9.70 4.22 -25.07
CA ARG A 174 -9.69 4.08 -26.53
C ARG A 174 -10.99 3.45 -26.99
N ASP A 175 -11.59 3.98 -28.06
CA ASP A 175 -12.79 3.41 -28.69
C ASP A 175 -13.97 3.20 -27.71
N GLY A 176 -14.13 4.07 -26.71
CA GLY A 176 -15.20 3.93 -25.71
C GLY A 176 -14.89 2.98 -24.54
N ALA A 177 -13.71 2.37 -24.51
CA ALA A 177 -13.31 1.40 -23.50
C ALA A 177 -12.01 1.78 -22.80
N VAL A 178 -11.89 1.37 -21.53
CA VAL A 178 -10.63 1.43 -20.79
C VAL A 178 -9.75 0.27 -21.21
N TRP A 179 -8.46 0.54 -21.40
CA TRP A 179 -7.43 -0.48 -21.50
C TRP A 179 -6.39 -0.28 -20.40
N LEU A 180 -5.86 -1.39 -19.87
CA LEU A 180 -4.82 -1.39 -18.83
C LEU A 180 -3.71 -2.35 -19.26
N ASN A 181 -2.45 -1.94 -19.12
CA ASN A 181 -1.30 -2.79 -19.39
C ASN A 181 -0.98 -3.67 -18.18
N LEU A 182 -1.91 -4.58 -17.85
CA LEU A 182 -1.71 -5.54 -16.77
C LEU A 182 -0.67 -6.58 -17.19
N PRO A 183 0.36 -6.85 -16.36
CA PRO A 183 1.28 -7.95 -16.64
C PRO A 183 0.53 -9.27 -16.60
N ALA A 184 0.90 -10.21 -17.48
CA ALA A 184 0.32 -11.55 -17.51
C ALA A 184 0.52 -12.24 -16.14
N ALA A 185 -0.52 -12.94 -15.67
CA ALA A 185 -0.53 -13.69 -14.42
C ALA A 185 0.40 -14.90 -14.46
#